data_AF-A0A143PM09-F1
#
_entry.id   AF-A0A143PM09-F1
#
_cell.length_a   1.000
_cell.length_b   1.000
_cell.length_c   1.000
_cell.angle_alpha   90.00
_cell.angle_beta   90.00
_cell.angle_gamma   90.00
#
_symmetry.space_group_name_H-M   'P 1'
#
loop_
_entity.id
_entity.type
_entity.pdbx_description
1 polymer ?
#
loop_
_entity_poly.entity_id
_entity_poly.type
_entity_poly.pdbx_seq_one_letter_code
_entity_poly.pdbx_strand_id
1 'polypeptide(L)'
;MATKKYIVLHANRGLGTGEPFSGGVASIGASATTAAPVAQVEVTDLTEENVRDLARDPEVAAITLPMPLTIIAPHVAGVAAL
;
A
#
# COMPACT_ATOMS: atom_id res chain seq x y z
N MET A 1 23.27 9.94 9.61
CA MET A 1 21.87 9.83 10.09
C MET A 1 21.45 8.37 10.04
N ALA A 2 20.57 7.93 10.95
CA ALA A 2 20.03 6.58 10.90
C ALA A 2 18.96 6.47 9.81
N THR A 3 18.97 5.36 9.07
CA THR A 3 17.96 5.05 8.05
C THR A 3 16.91 4.08 8.63
N LYS A 4 15.68 4.15 8.09
CA LYS A 4 14.59 3.21 8.39
C LYS A 4 13.92 2.77 7.10
N LYS A 5 13.34 1.57 7.09
CA LYS A 5 12.53 1.09 5.98
C LYS A 5 11.19 1.81 5.93
N TYR A 6 10.85 2.32 4.76
CA TYR A 6 9.55 2.86 4.44
C TYR A 6 8.98 2.17 3.20
N ILE A 7 7.66 2.17 3.11
CA ILE A 7 6.90 1.79 1.93
C ILE A 7 6.42 3.09 1.30
N VAL A 8 6.78 3.31 0.04
CA VAL A 8 6.39 4.47 -0.76
C VAL A 8 5.41 4.03 -1.83
N LEU A 9 4.26 4.70 -1.87
CA LEU A 9 3.23 4.51 -2.88
C LEU A 9 3.36 5.63 -3.91
N HIS A 10 3.77 5.27 -5.12
CA HIS A 10 3.74 6.15 -6.27
C HIS A 10 2.42 5.94 -7.01
N ALA A 11 1.65 7.01 -7.18
CA ALA A 11 0.39 6.95 -7.92
C ALA A 11 0.40 7.97 -9.04
N ASN A 12 0.25 7.49 -10.27
CA ASN A 12 -0.13 8.35 -11.38
C ASN A 12 -1.54 8.85 -11.08
N ARG A 13 -1.64 10.16 -10.82
CA ARG A 13 -2.86 10.89 -10.47
C ARG A 13 -4.04 10.43 -11.34
N GLY A 14 -4.97 9.66 -10.76
CA GLY A 14 -6.07 9.05 -11.53
C GLY A 14 -6.57 7.70 -11.05
N LEU A 15 -6.25 7.25 -9.83
CA LEU A 15 -6.88 6.07 -9.18
C LEU A 15 -8.35 6.35 -8.83
N GLY A 16 -9.16 6.66 -9.83
CA GLY A 16 -10.59 6.50 -9.74
C GLY A 16 -10.85 5.00 -9.71
N THR A 17 -11.29 4.46 -8.57
CA THR A 17 -11.98 3.17 -8.58
C THR A 17 -13.27 3.42 -9.35
N GLY A 18 -13.26 3.13 -10.65
CA GLY A 18 -14.44 3.28 -11.50
C GLY A 18 -15.58 2.49 -10.86
N GLU A 19 -16.62 3.19 -10.39
CA GLU A 19 -17.74 2.54 -9.74
C GLU A 19 -18.51 1.74 -10.81
N PRO A 20 -18.49 0.40 -10.72
CA PRO A 20 -18.97 -0.46 -11.80
C PRO A 20 -20.47 -0.34 -12.04
N PHE A 21 -21.22 0.28 -11.11
CA PHE A 21 -22.68 0.42 -11.17
C PHE A 21 -23.17 1.87 -11.35
N SER A 22 -22.26 2.84 -11.51
CA SER A 22 -22.62 4.25 -11.67
C SER A 22 -23.52 4.54 -12.91
N GLY A 23 -23.57 3.61 -13.86
CA GLY A 23 -24.42 3.69 -15.06
C GLY A 23 -25.84 3.10 -14.94
N GLY A 24 -26.29 2.64 -13.77
CA GLY A 24 -27.62 2.05 -13.59
C GLY A 24 -27.84 0.79 -14.43
N VAL A 25 -29.03 0.59 -15.02
CA VAL A 25 -29.33 -0.60 -15.85
C VAL A 25 -28.38 -0.79 -17.04
N ALA A 26 -27.76 0.28 -17.55
CA ALA A 26 -26.78 0.22 -18.63
C ALA A 26 -25.43 -0.38 -18.19
N SER A 27 -25.17 -0.46 -16.88
CA SER A 27 -23.95 -1.08 -16.33
C SER A 27 -24.00 -2.62 -16.29
N ILE A 28 -25.18 -3.22 -16.43
CA ILE A 28 -25.41 -4.67 -16.25
C ILE A 28 -24.70 -5.52 -17.33
N GLY A 29 -24.30 -4.92 -18.46
CA GLY A 29 -23.52 -5.58 -19.52
C GLY A 29 -22.18 -4.93 -19.86
N ALA A 30 -21.87 -3.78 -19.24
CA ALA A 30 -20.63 -3.06 -19.49
C ALA A 30 -19.57 -3.57 -18.51
N SER A 31 -18.84 -4.62 -18.90
CA SER A 31 -17.54 -4.93 -18.29
C SER A 31 -16.58 -3.82 -18.69
N ALA A 32 -16.69 -2.66 -18.06
CA ALA A 32 -15.70 -1.60 -18.15
C ALA A 32 -14.46 -2.09 -17.41
N THR A 33 -13.71 -2.99 -18.04
CA THR A 33 -12.33 -3.32 -17.71
C THR A 33 -11.49 -2.12 -18.15
N THR A 34 -11.74 -0.96 -17.53
CA THR A 34 -10.79 0.15 -17.59
C THR A 34 -9.59 -0.35 -16.80
N ALA A 35 -8.47 -0.59 -17.47
CA ALA A 35 -7.25 -1.04 -16.81
C ALA A 35 -6.98 -0.11 -15.62
N ALA A 36 -7.12 -0.64 -14.41
CA ALA A 36 -6.91 0.14 -13.21
C ALA A 36 -5.49 0.73 -13.28
N PRO A 37 -5.29 2.01 -12.94
CA PRO A 37 -3.96 2.57 -12.90
C PRO A 37 -3.12 1.70 -11.96
N VAL A 38 -2.00 1.19 -12.45
CA VAL A 38 -1.13 0.32 -11.65
C VAL A 38 -0.37 1.24 -10.71
N ALA A 39 -0.76 1.23 -9.43
CA ALA A 39 0.01 1.90 -8.39
C ALA A 39 1.36 1.19 -8.24
N GLN A 40 2.45 1.95 -8.19
CA GLN A 40 3.79 1.41 -7.98
C GLN A 40 4.11 1.50 -6.49
N VAL A 41 4.48 0.37 -5.89
CA VAL A 41 4.83 0.27 -4.48
C VAL A 41 6.31 -0.06 -4.37
N GLU A 42 7.06 0.79 -3.70
CA GLU A 42 8.50 0.61 -3.46
C GLU A 42 8.78 0.50 -1.95
N VAL A 43 9.75 -0.35 -1.58
CA VAL A 43 10.21 -0.48 -0.19
C VAL A 43 11.68 -0.09 -0.14
N THR A 44 11.97 1.05 0.48
CA THR A 44 13.31 1.67 0.46
C THR A 44 13.71 2.18 1.85
N ASP A 45 15.02 2.11 2.13
CA ASP A 45 15.63 2.66 3.34
C ASP A 45 15.82 4.18 3.19
N LEU A 46 15.13 4.96 4.02
CA LEU A 46 15.13 6.42 3.96
C LEU A 46 15.60 7.06 5.27
N THR A 47 16.19 8.24 5.16
CA THR A 47 16.42 9.16 6.28
C THR A 47 15.19 10.04 6.50
N GLU A 48 15.09 10.72 7.65
CA GLU A 48 13.98 11.66 7.91
C GLU A 48 13.94 12.83 6.91
N GLU A 49 15.10 13.26 6.42
CA GLU A 49 15.21 14.30 5.39
C GLU A 49 14.62 13.81 4.06
N ASN A 50 15.03 12.62 3.61
CA ASN A 50 14.51 12.02 2.37
C ASN A 50 12.99 11.80 2.43
N VAL A 51 12.44 11.44 3.59
CA VAL A 51 10.98 11.31 3.77
C VAL A 51 10.28 12.65 3.59
N ARG A 52 10.84 13.74 4.13
CA ARG A 52 10.27 15.09 3.96
C ARG A 52 10.35 15.58 2.52
N ASP A 53 11.43 15.23 1.82
CA ASP A 53 11.60 15.58 0.41
C ASP A 53 10.61 14.80 -0.47
N LEU A 54 10.49 13.50 -0.27
CA LEU A 54 9.51 12.66 -0.98
C LEU A 54 8.06 13.04 -0.66
N ALA A 55 7.77 13.50 0.56
CA ALA A 55 6.43 13.97 0.91
C ALA A 55 6.00 15.25 0.14
N ARG A 56 6.95 15.95 -0.49
CA ARG A 56 6.69 17.11 -1.35
C ARG A 56 6.58 16.75 -2.83
N ASP A 57 6.94 15.52 -3.19
CA ASP A 57 6.91 15.03 -4.57
C ASP A 57 5.46 14.79 -5.01
N PRO A 58 4.98 15.42 -6.10
CA PRO A 58 3.63 15.20 -6.61
C PRO A 58 3.37 13.78 -7.13
N GLU A 59 4.40 12.99 -7.42
CA GLU A 59 4.26 11.59 -7.86
C GLU A 59 4.06 10.61 -6.69
N VAL A 60 4.38 11.04 -5.46
CA VAL A 60 4.23 10.25 -4.24
C VAL A 60 2.85 10.48 -3.65
N ALA A 61 2.07 9.41 -3.56
CA ALA A 61 0.72 9.44 -2.98
C ALA A 61 0.71 9.16 -1.47
N ALA A 62 1.59 8.27 -1.00
CA ALA A 62 1.68 7.95 0.42
C ALA A 62 3.06 7.41 0.81
N ILE A 63 3.46 7.66 2.05
CA ILE A 63 4.68 7.11 2.67
C ILE A 63 4.27 6.52 4.03
N THR A 64 4.62 5.26 4.29
CA THR A 64 4.27 4.59 5.54
C THR A 64 5.37 3.65 6.02
N LEU A 65 5.36 3.31 7.30
CA LEU A 65 6.23 2.28 7.86
C LEU A 65 5.67 0.88 7.55
N PRO A 66 6.52 -0.12 7.32
CA PRO A 66 6.07 -1.49 7.15
C PRO A 66 5.37 -1.97 8.42
N MET A 67 4.17 -2.53 8.25
CA MET A 67 3.45 -3.18 9.34
C MET A 67 4.23 -4.42 9.80
N PRO A 68 4.45 -4.63 11.10
CA PRO A 68 5.06 -5.87 11.59
C PRO A 68 4.12 -7.06 11.31
N LEU A 69 4.65 -8.09 10.65
CA LEU A 69 3.88 -9.30 10.32
C LEU A 69 3.76 -10.28 11.50
N THR A 70 4.62 -10.15 12.51
CA THR A 70 4.61 -11.02 13.69
C THR A 70 4.01 -10.26 14.87
N ILE A 71 2.71 -10.42 15.08
CA ILE A 71 1.97 -9.78 16.18
C ILE A 71 1.98 -10.67 17.43
N ILE A 72 1.97 -12.00 17.27
CA ILE A 72 1.92 -12.98 18.35
C ILE A 72 2.93 -14.09 18.03
N ALA A 73 3.91 -14.32 18.90
CA ALA A 73 4.77 -15.49 18.81
C ALA A 73 3.99 -16.71 19.34
N PRO A 74 3.90 -17.83 18.59
CA PRO A 74 3.25 -19.03 19.10
C PRO A 74 4.00 -19.53 20.33
N HIS A 75 3.33 -19.56 21.49
CA HIS A 75 3.87 -20.21 22.68
C HIS A 75 3.81 -21.73 22.47
N VAL A 76 4.97 -22.38 22.37
CA VAL A 76 5.05 -23.84 22.44
C VAL A 76 4.74 -24.23 23.89
N ALA A 77 3.51 -24.67 24.14
CA ALA A 77 3.18 -25.31 25.41
C ALA A 77 3.99 -26.60 25.51
N GLY A 78 5.08 -26.57 26.29
CA GLY A 78 5.82 -27.77 26.64
C GLY A 78 4.85 -28.75 27.30
N VAL A 79 4.62 -29.88 26.64
CA VAL A 79 3.96 -31.03 27.25
C VAL A 79 4.85 -31.42 28.44
N ALA A 80 4.42 -31.08 29.65
CA ALA A 80 5.00 -31.65 30.86
C ALA A 80 4.73 -33.15 30.79
N ALA A 81 5.79 -33.92 30.51
CA ALA A 81 5.75 -35.36 30.57
C ALA A 81 5.34 -35.78 32.00
N LEU A 82 4.20 -36.46 32.10
CA LEU A 82 3.81 -37.28 33.25
C LEU A 82 4.41 -38.68 33.10
#